data_AF-A0A3M0FUY2-F1
#
_entry.id   AF-A0A3M0FUY2-F1
#
_cell.length_a   1.000
_cell.length_b   1.000
_cell.length_c   1.000
_cell.angle_alpha   90.00
_cell.angle_beta   90.00
_cell.angle_gamma   90.00
#
_symmetry.space_group_name_H-M   'P 1'
#
loop_
_entity.id
_entity.type
_entity.pdbx_description
1 polymer ?
#
loop_
_entity_poly.entity_id
_entity_poly.type
_entity_poly.pdbx_seq_one_letter_code
_entity_poly.pdbx_strand_id
1 'polypeptide(L)'
;MITAFVGIRLGNQLDSNVTYVPYQSFGFAASPYSVGSDNGYARASDIISRIQRECPQSSISLVGYSLGADIAARIINDAAHGRGVLDTQRFASAVLYSSPYHGGNGAAQYPQKPDNNTGSLGQLAGGFGTQGTKVLEVCHSADAICTFPDKYRGIVPPSMGIDILHGKVPLSLIRELVRYNPVDYAVLARGFISHINYGINDYNVGVDWINTH
;
A
#
# COMPACT_ATOMS: atom_id res chain seq x y z
N MET A 1 -6.49 -6.64 -9.14
CA MET A 1 -6.00 -7.25 -10.39
C MET A 1 -4.50 -7.46 -10.37
N ILE A 2 -3.68 -6.41 -10.18
CA ILE A 2 -2.21 -6.54 -10.19
C ILE A 2 -1.65 -7.59 -9.22
N THR A 3 -2.09 -7.58 -7.96
CA THR A 3 -1.65 -8.56 -6.94
C THR A 3 -2.01 -10.00 -7.31
N ALA A 4 -3.09 -10.22 -8.06
CA ALA A 4 -3.47 -11.56 -8.53
C ALA A 4 -2.49 -12.06 -9.60
N PHE A 5 -2.09 -11.20 -10.54
CA PHE A 5 -1.09 -11.57 -11.56
C PHE A 5 0.28 -11.83 -10.95
N VAL A 6 0.72 -11.00 -10.00
CA VAL A 6 1.96 -11.23 -9.25
C VAL A 6 1.89 -12.57 -8.54
N GLY A 7 0.80 -12.84 -7.80
CA GLY A 7 0.65 -14.09 -7.07
C GLY A 7 0.58 -15.32 -7.97
N ILE A 8 -0.06 -15.26 -9.15
CA ILE A 8 -0.03 -16.36 -10.13
C ILE A 8 1.39 -16.61 -10.63
N ARG A 9 2.15 -15.55 -10.94
CA ARG A 9 3.52 -15.69 -11.45
C ARG A 9 4.47 -16.25 -10.39
N LEU A 10 4.42 -15.71 -9.17
CA LEU A 10 5.25 -16.17 -8.07
C LEU A 10 4.85 -17.59 -7.64
N GLY A 11 3.56 -17.88 -7.49
CA GLY A 11 3.08 -19.19 -7.02
C GLY A 11 3.31 -20.36 -7.98
N ASN A 12 3.71 -20.09 -9.23
CA ASN A 12 4.12 -21.13 -10.18
C ASN A 12 5.62 -21.49 -10.05
N GLN A 13 6.37 -20.84 -9.16
CA GLN A 13 7.77 -21.15 -8.91
C GLN A 13 7.91 -22.31 -7.93
N LEU A 14 8.94 -23.13 -8.14
CA LEU A 14 9.36 -24.14 -7.17
C LEU A 14 9.75 -23.44 -5.86
N ASP A 15 9.42 -24.07 -4.73
CA ASP A 15 9.71 -23.59 -3.37
C ASP A 15 9.05 -22.26 -2.96
N SER A 16 8.03 -21.82 -3.71
CA SER A 16 7.19 -20.68 -3.35
C SER A 16 5.81 -21.11 -2.84
N ASN A 17 5.26 -20.33 -1.91
CA ASN A 17 3.85 -20.44 -1.53
C ASN A 17 3.22 -19.05 -1.48
N VAL A 18 2.12 -18.87 -2.20
CA VAL A 18 1.40 -17.60 -2.23
C VAL A 18 0.14 -17.71 -1.38
N THR A 19 0.08 -16.91 -0.32
CA THR A 19 -1.09 -16.76 0.54
C THR A 19 -1.67 -15.36 0.38
N TYR A 20 -2.95 -15.27 0.00
CA TYR A 20 -3.68 -14.01 0.00
C TYR A 20 -4.29 -13.77 1.38
N VAL A 21 -4.21 -12.53 1.86
CA VAL A 21 -4.82 -12.13 3.13
C VAL A 21 -6.33 -11.91 2.93
N PRO A 22 -7.21 -12.67 3.60
CA PRO A 22 -8.64 -12.40 3.58
C PRO A 22 -8.95 -11.31 4.62
N TYR A 23 -9.38 -10.14 4.15
CA TYR A 23 -9.73 -9.02 5.03
C TYR A 23 -10.82 -8.15 4.41
N GLN A 24 -11.39 -7.25 5.20
CA GLN A 24 -12.38 -6.27 4.76
C GLN A 24 -11.71 -5.19 3.89
N SER A 25 -11.64 -5.43 2.58
CA SER A 25 -10.97 -4.53 1.62
C SER A 25 -11.85 -3.38 1.10
N PHE A 26 -13.10 -3.27 1.57
CA PHE A 26 -14.08 -2.28 1.11
C PHE A 26 -14.00 -0.93 1.84
N GLY A 27 -12.79 -0.46 2.15
CA GLY A 27 -12.57 0.87 2.72
C GLY A 27 -13.21 1.96 1.86
N PHE A 28 -13.80 2.98 2.49
CA PHE A 28 -14.63 4.04 1.89
C PHE A 28 -15.98 3.57 1.33
N ALA A 29 -16.10 2.34 0.82
CA ALA A 29 -17.34 1.83 0.26
C ALA A 29 -18.31 1.34 1.34
N ALA A 30 -17.91 0.34 2.12
CA ALA A 30 -18.77 -0.32 3.11
C ALA A 30 -18.43 0.04 4.56
N SER A 31 -17.30 0.72 4.78
CA SER A 31 -16.81 1.12 6.09
C SER A 31 -15.77 2.23 5.97
N PRO A 32 -15.51 2.98 7.06
CA PRO A 32 -14.35 3.86 7.14
C PRO A 32 -13.05 3.14 6.75
N TYR A 33 -12.09 3.90 6.21
CA TYR A 33 -10.82 3.36 5.73
C TYR A 33 -10.06 2.60 6.82
N SER A 34 -10.02 3.16 8.03
CA SER A 34 -9.32 2.57 9.18
C SER A 34 -9.86 1.19 9.54
N VAL A 35 -11.17 0.94 9.39
CA VAL A 35 -11.77 -0.38 9.70
C VAL A 35 -11.18 -1.46 8.80
N GLY A 36 -11.12 -1.21 7.49
CA GLY A 36 -10.53 -2.15 6.55
C GLY A 36 -9.03 -2.29 6.72
N SER A 37 -8.34 -1.16 6.95
CA SER A 37 -6.90 -1.12 7.15
C SER A 37 -6.45 -1.86 8.41
N ASP A 38 -7.11 -1.65 9.55
CA ASP A 38 -6.78 -2.30 10.82
C ASP A 38 -7.16 -3.79 10.80
N ASN A 39 -8.30 -4.13 10.19
CA ASN A 39 -8.68 -5.53 9.98
C ASN A 39 -7.64 -6.26 9.11
N GLY A 40 -7.21 -5.64 8.00
CA GLY A 40 -6.19 -6.20 7.12
C GLY A 40 -4.84 -6.35 7.81
N TYR A 41 -4.42 -5.35 8.59
CA TYR A 41 -3.21 -5.43 9.41
C TYR A 41 -3.24 -6.60 10.39
N ALA A 42 -4.33 -6.76 11.15
CA ALA A 42 -4.48 -7.87 12.09
C ALA A 42 -4.44 -9.22 11.37
N ARG A 43 -5.20 -9.39 10.29
CA ARG A 43 -5.25 -10.64 9.51
C ARG A 43 -3.92 -11.00 8.86
N ALA A 44 -3.22 -10.02 8.29
CA ALA A 44 -1.90 -10.22 7.71
C ALA A 44 -0.88 -10.60 8.79
N SER A 45 -0.91 -9.93 9.95
CA SER A 45 -0.05 -10.24 11.10
C SER A 45 -0.28 -11.66 11.62
N ASP A 46 -1.53 -12.12 11.72
CA ASP A 46 -1.86 -13.49 12.12
C ASP A 46 -1.28 -14.53 11.14
N ILE A 47 -1.41 -14.27 9.83
CA ILE A 47 -0.90 -15.15 8.77
C ILE A 47 0.63 -15.19 8.80
N ILE A 48 1.30 -14.05 8.87
CA ILE A 48 2.77 -13.96 8.97
C ILE A 48 3.25 -14.73 10.19
N SER A 49 2.63 -14.49 11.35
CA SER A 49 2.96 -15.18 12.59
C SER A 49 2.80 -16.69 12.46
N ARG A 50 1.74 -17.16 11.80
CA ARG A 50 1.51 -18.58 11.53
C ARG A 50 2.59 -19.18 10.62
N ILE A 51 2.88 -18.53 9.49
CA ILE A 51 3.91 -18.98 8.54
C ILE A 51 5.27 -19.08 9.24
N GLN A 52 5.66 -18.08 10.03
CA GLN A 52 6.93 -18.11 10.75
C GLN A 52 7.02 -19.25 11.78
N ARG A 53 5.90 -19.69 12.36
CA ARG A 53 5.87 -20.83 13.29
C ARG A 53 5.89 -22.18 12.56
N GLU A 54 5.07 -22.32 11.52
CA GLU A 54 4.89 -23.59 10.80
C GLU A 54 6.03 -23.87 9.81
N CYS A 55 6.63 -22.81 9.25
CA CYS A 55 7.70 -22.87 8.26
C CYS A 55 8.90 -22.03 8.73
N PRO A 56 9.64 -22.49 9.76
CA PRO A 56 10.66 -21.68 10.41
C PRO A 56 11.88 -21.35 9.55
N GLN A 57 12.03 -21.99 8.39
CA GLN A 57 13.13 -21.78 7.45
C GLN A 57 12.71 -20.94 6.23
N SER A 58 11.44 -20.57 6.11
CA SER A 58 10.95 -19.79 4.99
C SER A 58 11.20 -18.31 5.18
N SER A 59 11.70 -17.67 4.13
CA SER A 59 11.66 -16.21 3.99
C SER A 59 10.26 -15.75 3.58
N ILE A 60 9.93 -14.51 3.92
CA ILE A 60 8.63 -13.89 3.66
C ILE A 60 8.85 -12.64 2.82
N SER A 61 8.11 -12.59 1.71
CA SER A 61 7.96 -11.38 0.92
C SER A 61 6.53 -10.86 0.96
N LEU A 62 6.38 -9.52 0.97
CA LEU A 62 5.08 -8.87 1.05
C LEU A 62 4.75 -8.15 -0.27
N VAL A 63 3.55 -8.38 -0.79
CA VAL A 63 3.06 -7.67 -1.97
C VAL A 63 1.75 -6.98 -1.60
N GLY A 64 1.73 -5.65 -1.74
CA GLY A 64 0.57 -4.84 -1.41
C GLY A 64 0.16 -3.94 -2.57
N TYR A 65 -1.14 -3.68 -2.69
CA TYR A 65 -1.68 -2.68 -3.62
C TYR A 65 -2.71 -1.80 -2.93
N SER A 66 -2.62 -0.48 -3.09
CA SER A 66 -3.56 0.48 -2.49
C SER A 66 -3.68 0.28 -0.98
N LEU A 67 -4.87 -0.02 -0.45
CA LEU A 67 -5.09 -0.40 0.95
C LEU A 67 -4.19 -1.57 1.42
N GLY A 68 -3.92 -2.55 0.55
CA GLY A 68 -2.97 -3.64 0.87
C GLY A 68 -1.52 -3.17 0.95
N ALA A 69 -1.15 -2.11 0.22
CA ALA A 69 0.17 -1.49 0.30
C ALA A 69 0.33 -0.67 1.58
N ASP A 70 -0.72 0.01 2.06
CA ASP A 70 -0.76 0.57 3.42
C ASP A 70 -0.44 -0.51 4.47
N ILE A 71 -1.22 -1.59 4.45
CA ILE A 71 -1.07 -2.68 5.42
C ILE A 71 0.36 -3.24 5.41
N ALA A 72 0.90 -3.55 4.24
CA ALA A 72 2.25 -4.07 4.12
C ALA A 72 3.32 -3.05 4.55
N ALA A 73 3.16 -1.77 4.20
CA ALA A 73 4.08 -0.71 4.61
C ALA A 73 4.14 -0.57 6.15
N ARG A 74 2.98 -0.59 6.82
CA ARG A 74 2.92 -0.55 8.30
C ARG A 74 3.56 -1.78 8.93
N ILE A 75 3.31 -2.98 8.41
CA ILE A 75 3.96 -4.21 8.92
C ILE A 75 5.48 -4.13 8.81
N ILE A 76 6.01 -3.64 7.68
CA ILE A 76 7.45 -3.50 7.48
C ILE A 76 8.03 -2.42 8.41
N ASN A 77 7.35 -1.27 8.55
CA ASN A 77 7.76 -0.22 9.47
C ASN A 77 7.77 -0.71 10.93
N ASP A 78 6.73 -1.42 11.37
CA ASP A 78 6.68 -1.96 12.72
C ASP A 78 7.75 -3.03 12.95
N ALA A 79 8.01 -3.90 11.97
CA ALA A 79 9.11 -4.87 12.03
C ALA A 79 10.49 -4.19 12.14
N ALA A 80 10.74 -3.18 11.31
CA ALA A 80 12.00 -2.43 11.29
C ALA A 80 12.30 -1.72 12.61
N HIS A 81 11.27 -1.47 13.43
CA HIS A 81 11.38 -0.80 14.71
C HIS A 81 11.03 -1.70 15.91
N GLY A 82 10.97 -3.02 15.72
CA GLY A 82 10.76 -3.98 16.82
C GLY A 82 9.37 -3.94 17.47
N ARG A 83 8.35 -3.45 16.76
CA ARG A 83 6.95 -3.36 17.23
C ARG A 83 6.01 -4.37 16.58
N GLY A 84 6.45 -5.03 15.50
CA GLY A 84 5.63 -5.91 14.67
C GLY A 84 5.94 -7.40 14.81
N VAL A 85 5.09 -8.23 14.19
CA VAL A 85 5.24 -9.70 14.22
C VAL A 85 6.19 -10.26 13.15
N LEU A 86 6.46 -9.48 12.11
CA LEU A 86 7.35 -9.90 11.03
C LEU A 86 8.80 -9.87 11.54
N ASP A 87 9.45 -11.03 11.49
CA ASP A 87 10.87 -11.17 11.81
C ASP A 87 11.70 -10.57 10.66
N THR A 88 12.45 -9.51 10.97
CA THR A 88 13.30 -8.83 9.98
C THR A 88 14.40 -9.72 9.39
N GLN A 89 14.80 -10.80 10.08
CA GLN A 89 15.74 -11.78 9.55
C GLN A 89 15.11 -12.68 8.49
N ARG A 90 13.79 -12.84 8.52
CA ARG A 90 13.01 -13.63 7.57
C ARG A 90 12.36 -12.78 6.48
N PHE A 91 12.36 -11.46 6.64
CA PHE A 91 11.89 -10.56 5.60
C PHE A 91 12.87 -10.53 4.43
N ALA A 92 12.46 -11.11 3.30
CA ALA A 92 13.25 -11.11 2.05
C ALA A 92 13.07 -9.80 1.29
N SER A 93 11.83 -9.48 0.92
CA SER A 93 11.54 -8.33 0.06
C SER A 93 10.09 -7.89 0.11
N ALA A 94 9.80 -6.67 -0.35
CA ALA A 94 8.43 -6.23 -0.56
C ALA A 94 8.26 -5.41 -1.82
N VAL A 95 7.05 -5.49 -2.39
CA VAL A 95 6.60 -4.61 -3.47
C VAL A 95 5.28 -3.96 -3.10
N LEU A 96 5.27 -2.62 -3.09
CA LEU A 96 4.15 -1.80 -2.70
C LEU A 96 3.67 -1.00 -3.91
N TYR A 97 2.58 -1.47 -4.53
CA TYR A 97 1.94 -0.79 -5.64
C TYR A 97 0.98 0.27 -5.14
N SER A 98 1.11 1.50 -5.61
CA SER A 98 0.24 2.59 -5.19
C SER A 98 0.09 2.72 -3.67
N SER A 99 1.23 2.71 -2.96
CA SER A 99 1.24 2.89 -1.51
C SER A 99 0.76 4.30 -1.15
N PRO A 100 -0.25 4.45 -0.25
CA PRO A 100 -0.58 5.76 0.29
C PRO A 100 0.53 6.32 1.20
N TYR A 101 1.52 5.50 1.56
CA TYR A 101 2.74 5.94 2.24
C TYR A 101 3.93 6.19 1.30
N HIS A 102 3.73 6.20 -0.02
CA HIS A 102 4.83 6.29 -0.98
C HIS A 102 5.76 7.49 -0.74
N GLY A 103 7.07 7.28 -0.92
CA GLY A 103 8.11 8.29 -0.85
C GLY A 103 8.68 8.49 0.56
N GLY A 104 10.00 8.71 0.65
CA GLY A 104 10.69 9.09 1.88
C GLY A 104 10.79 8.04 3.00
N ASN A 105 10.42 6.79 2.73
CA ASN A 105 10.55 5.68 3.71
C ASN A 105 11.83 4.84 3.51
N GLY A 106 12.73 5.23 2.60
CA GLY A 106 13.97 4.51 2.30
C GLY A 106 13.83 3.32 1.34
N ALA A 107 12.68 3.20 0.67
CA ALA A 107 12.44 2.20 -0.37
C ALA A 107 13.06 2.60 -1.73
N ALA A 108 13.41 1.60 -2.54
CA ALA A 108 13.61 1.81 -3.97
C ALA A 108 12.28 2.22 -4.63
N GLN A 109 12.35 2.99 -5.73
CA GLN A 109 11.16 3.49 -6.42
C GLN A 109 11.18 3.12 -7.89
N TYR A 110 10.00 2.74 -8.41
CA TYR A 110 9.78 2.51 -9.83
C TYR A 110 8.51 3.24 -10.34
N PRO A 111 8.61 4.01 -11.44
CA PRO A 111 9.86 4.48 -12.06
C PRO A 111 10.74 5.24 -11.07
N GLN A 112 12.05 5.24 -11.28
CA GLN A 112 12.96 5.94 -10.38
C GLN A 112 12.62 7.44 -10.36
N LYS A 113 12.23 7.93 -9.18
CA LYS A 113 11.90 9.33 -8.96
C LYS A 113 12.46 9.73 -7.59
N PRO A 114 13.33 10.75 -7.50
CA PRO A 114 13.73 11.25 -6.19
C PRO A 114 12.52 11.90 -5.50
N ASP A 115 12.34 11.63 -4.19
CA ASP A 115 11.23 11.92 -3.26
C ASP A 115 10.47 13.26 -3.38
N ASN A 116 9.97 13.62 -4.56
CA ASN A 116 9.23 14.86 -4.78
C ASN A 116 7.73 14.72 -4.54
N ASN A 117 7.20 13.50 -4.52
CA ASN A 117 5.79 13.23 -4.30
C ASN A 117 5.63 12.27 -3.12
N THR A 118 4.81 12.66 -2.15
CA THR A 118 4.43 11.80 -1.03
C THR A 118 3.05 11.20 -1.29
N GLY A 119 2.84 9.97 -0.83
CA GLY A 119 1.52 9.37 -0.79
C GLY A 119 0.54 10.15 0.11
N SER A 120 -0.74 9.85 -0.05
CA SER A 120 -1.84 10.55 0.62
C SER A 120 -1.75 10.52 2.15
N LEU A 121 -1.21 9.45 2.73
CA LEU A 121 -1.01 9.28 4.17
C LEU A 121 0.36 9.74 4.65
N GLY A 122 1.19 10.32 3.77
CA GLY A 122 2.48 10.87 4.14
C GLY A 122 3.57 9.81 4.31
N GLN A 123 4.57 10.11 5.11
CA GLN A 123 5.67 9.21 5.44
C GLN A 123 5.37 8.47 6.74
N LEU A 124 5.88 7.25 6.88
CA LEU A 124 5.84 6.53 8.14
C LEU A 124 6.94 7.05 9.07
N ALA A 125 6.63 7.17 10.35
CA ALA A 125 7.62 7.57 11.35
C ALA A 125 8.82 6.60 11.34
N GLY A 126 10.01 7.11 11.02
CA GLY A 126 11.24 6.30 10.89
C GLY A 126 11.37 5.50 9.59
N GLY A 127 10.39 5.56 8.68
CA GLY A 127 10.42 4.84 7.40
C GLY A 127 10.55 3.32 7.56
N PHE A 128 11.17 2.63 6.61
CA PHE A 128 11.39 1.18 6.70
C PHE A 128 12.70 0.80 7.42
N GLY A 129 13.38 1.78 8.05
CA GLY A 129 14.67 1.58 8.70
C GLY A 129 15.68 0.89 7.78
N THR A 130 16.42 -0.08 8.32
CA THR A 130 17.39 -0.88 7.53
C THR A 130 16.73 -1.84 6.53
N GLN A 131 15.42 -2.05 6.62
CA GLN A 131 14.68 -2.92 5.70
C GLN A 131 14.28 -2.20 4.42
N GLY A 132 14.43 -0.86 4.34
CA GLY A 132 14.05 -0.07 3.16
C GLY A 132 14.72 -0.53 1.87
N THR A 133 15.97 -1.01 1.92
CA THR A 133 16.69 -1.53 0.75
C THR A 133 16.06 -2.79 0.15
N LYS A 134 15.15 -3.46 0.86
CA LYS A 134 14.40 -4.65 0.41
C LYS A 134 13.00 -4.31 -0.11
N VAL A 135 12.60 -3.03 -0.05
CA VAL A 135 11.26 -2.57 -0.43
C VAL A 135 11.33 -1.82 -1.75
N LEU A 136 10.46 -2.20 -2.67
CA LEU A 136 10.18 -1.47 -3.90
C LEU A 136 8.80 -0.81 -3.81
N GLU A 137 8.73 0.49 -4.05
CA GLU A 137 7.48 1.19 -4.25
C GLU A 137 7.25 1.45 -5.74
N VAL A 138 6.14 0.94 -6.27
CA VAL A 138 5.73 1.12 -7.66
C VAL A 138 4.59 2.14 -7.69
N CYS A 139 4.85 3.31 -8.27
CA CYS A 139 3.91 4.41 -8.26
C CYS A 139 3.93 5.20 -9.57
N HIS A 140 2.77 5.35 -10.20
CA HIS A 140 2.63 6.20 -11.37
C HIS A 140 2.53 7.67 -10.94
N SER A 141 3.23 8.56 -11.65
CA SER A 141 3.25 9.99 -11.32
C SER A 141 1.89 10.72 -11.39
N ALA A 142 0.89 10.09 -12.01
CA ALA A 142 -0.47 10.61 -12.09
C ALA A 142 -1.41 10.01 -11.03
N ASP A 143 -0.97 9.02 -10.26
CA ASP A 143 -1.79 8.32 -9.28
C ASP A 143 -2.06 9.21 -8.06
N ALA A 144 -3.33 9.57 -7.85
CA ALA A 144 -3.76 10.41 -6.74
C ALA A 144 -3.92 9.66 -5.41
N ILE A 145 -3.23 8.54 -5.20
CA ILE A 145 -3.04 7.91 -3.89
C ILE A 145 -1.56 7.94 -3.50
N CYS A 146 -0.68 7.44 -4.36
CA CYS A 146 0.76 7.38 -4.05
C CYS A 146 1.52 8.65 -4.46
N THR A 147 0.99 9.49 -5.35
CA THR A 147 1.52 10.83 -5.64
C THR A 147 0.48 11.90 -5.33
N PHE A 148 0.13 12.04 -4.05
CA PHE A 148 -0.98 12.91 -3.66
C PHE A 148 -0.58 14.39 -3.71
N PRO A 149 -1.28 15.24 -4.48
CA PRO A 149 -0.91 16.66 -4.58
C PRO A 149 -1.14 17.40 -3.26
N ASP A 150 -0.15 18.17 -2.82
CA ASP A 150 -0.22 18.95 -1.57
C ASP A 150 -1.43 19.88 -1.50
N LYS A 151 -1.82 20.46 -2.65
CA LYS A 151 -3.01 21.31 -2.79
C LYS A 151 -4.28 20.64 -2.25
N TYR A 152 -4.41 19.33 -2.38
CA TYR A 152 -5.63 18.59 -2.04
C TYR A 152 -5.54 17.86 -0.71
N ARG A 153 -4.42 17.94 0.03
CA ARG A 153 -4.18 17.14 1.25
C ARG A 153 -5.25 17.34 2.33
N GLY A 154 -5.90 18.50 2.36
CA GLY A 154 -7.02 18.77 3.27
C GLY A 154 -8.18 17.78 3.13
N ILE A 155 -8.34 17.14 1.96
CA ILE A 155 -9.36 16.13 1.68
C ILE A 155 -9.06 14.81 2.42
N VAL A 156 -7.80 14.50 2.69
CA VAL A 156 -7.38 13.16 3.18
C VAL A 156 -7.94 12.85 4.58
N PRO A 157 -7.73 13.67 5.64
CA PRO A 157 -8.25 13.33 6.95
C PRO A 157 -9.78 13.13 6.99
N PRO A 158 -10.61 14.01 6.39
CA PRO A 158 -12.06 13.82 6.42
C PRO A 158 -12.54 12.72 5.47
N SER A 159 -11.78 12.31 4.45
CA SER A 159 -12.18 11.18 3.59
C SER A 159 -12.09 9.83 4.30
N MET A 160 -11.23 9.69 5.31
CA MET A 160 -11.08 8.44 6.08
C MET A 160 -12.37 7.94 6.74
N GLY A 161 -13.30 8.86 7.01
CA GLY A 161 -14.60 8.55 7.60
C GLY A 161 -15.73 8.26 6.60
N ILE A 162 -15.45 8.22 5.30
CA ILE A 162 -16.46 7.90 4.28
C ILE A 162 -16.91 6.43 4.44
N ASP A 163 -18.21 6.22 4.36
CA ASP A 163 -18.87 4.92 4.26
C ASP A 163 -20.12 5.09 3.37
N ILE A 164 -19.90 4.96 2.06
CA ILE A 164 -20.86 5.31 1.00
C ILE A 164 -22.13 4.44 1.11
N LEU A 165 -21.99 3.13 1.32
CA LEU A 165 -23.12 2.21 1.33
C LEU A 165 -24.08 2.48 2.49
N HIS A 166 -23.60 3.07 3.58
CA HIS A 166 -24.45 3.48 4.71
C HIS A 166 -24.76 4.99 4.71
N GLY A 167 -24.48 5.71 3.62
CA GLY A 167 -24.78 7.14 3.48
C GLY A 167 -23.97 8.06 4.41
N LYS A 168 -22.83 7.61 4.91
CA LYS A 168 -21.99 8.37 5.85
C LYS A 168 -20.91 9.12 5.07
N VAL A 169 -21.11 10.43 4.93
CA VAL A 169 -20.13 11.35 4.37
C VAL A 169 -19.86 12.44 5.40
N PRO A 170 -18.62 12.58 5.91
CA PRO A 170 -18.33 13.57 6.95
C PRO A 170 -18.62 15.01 6.49
N LEU A 171 -19.27 15.81 7.34
CA LEU A 171 -19.51 17.23 7.05
C LEU A 171 -18.21 18.03 6.88
N SER A 172 -17.13 17.60 7.53
CA SER A 172 -15.78 18.14 7.32
C SER A 172 -15.30 17.93 5.89
N LEU A 173 -15.63 16.80 5.25
CA LEU A 173 -15.30 16.54 3.86
C LEU A 173 -16.08 17.48 2.94
N ILE A 174 -17.39 17.60 3.14
CA ILE A 174 -18.22 18.50 2.33
C ILE A 174 -17.71 19.95 2.40
N ARG A 175 -17.39 20.43 3.61
CA ARG A 175 -16.82 21.78 3.82
C ARG A 175 -15.44 21.98 3.20
N GLU A 176 -14.66 20.92 3.09
CA GLU A 176 -13.37 20.98 2.42
C GLU A 176 -13.53 20.99 0.90
N LEU A 177 -14.46 20.18 0.37
CA LEU A 177 -14.71 20.09 -1.08
C LEU A 177 -15.15 21.42 -1.70
N VAL A 178 -15.93 22.26 -0.99
CA VAL A 178 -16.36 23.57 -1.53
C VAL A 178 -15.21 24.56 -1.80
N ARG A 179 -13.99 24.25 -1.38
CA ARG A 179 -12.79 25.06 -1.63
C ARG A 179 -12.17 24.85 -3.01
N TYR A 180 -12.57 23.80 -3.72
CA TYR A 180 -12.00 23.40 -5.00
C TYR A 180 -12.90 23.77 -6.18
N ASN A 181 -12.29 24.04 -7.33
CA ASN A 181 -13.00 24.42 -8.56
C ASN A 181 -13.17 23.21 -9.51
N PRO A 182 -13.95 23.33 -10.60
CA PRO A 182 -14.14 22.23 -11.57
C PRO A 182 -12.86 21.63 -12.17
N VAL A 183 -11.80 22.41 -12.34
CA VAL A 183 -10.51 21.93 -12.85
C VAL A 183 -9.84 21.02 -11.82
N ASP A 184 -9.92 21.38 -10.54
CA ASP A 184 -9.36 20.59 -9.44
C ASP A 184 -10.02 19.21 -9.34
N TYR A 185 -11.35 19.16 -9.49
CA TYR A 185 -12.09 17.90 -9.55
C TYR A 185 -11.67 17.04 -10.75
N ALA A 186 -11.44 17.65 -11.92
CA ALA A 186 -10.96 16.93 -13.09
C ALA A 186 -9.55 16.34 -12.89
N VAL A 187 -8.67 17.06 -12.19
CA VAL A 187 -7.33 16.58 -11.82
C VAL A 187 -7.42 15.37 -10.89
N LEU A 188 -8.19 15.50 -9.80
CA LEU A 188 -8.40 14.40 -8.85
C LEU A 188 -9.03 13.17 -9.52
N ALA A 189 -10.07 13.36 -10.33
CA ALA A 189 -10.73 12.27 -11.03
C ALA A 189 -9.77 11.51 -11.96
N ARG A 190 -8.94 12.22 -12.74
CA ARG A 190 -7.90 11.58 -13.57
C ARG A 190 -6.90 10.82 -12.72
N GLY A 191 -6.52 11.35 -11.56
CA GLY A 191 -5.57 10.67 -10.70
C GLY A 191 -6.13 9.41 -10.03
N PHE A 192 -7.42 9.41 -9.67
CA PHE A 192 -8.10 8.19 -9.22
C PHE A 192 -8.32 7.17 -10.35
N ILE A 193 -8.48 7.62 -11.59
CA ILE A 193 -8.47 6.71 -12.75
C ILE A 193 -7.07 6.09 -12.93
N SER A 194 -6.01 6.88 -12.76
CA SER A 194 -4.64 6.35 -12.80
C SER A 194 -4.38 5.35 -11.67
N HIS A 195 -5.00 5.54 -10.50
CA HIS A 195 -4.86 4.63 -9.36
C HIS A 195 -5.21 3.18 -9.71
N ILE A 196 -6.21 2.97 -10.56
CA ILE A 196 -6.66 1.62 -10.96
C ILE A 196 -5.97 1.08 -12.22
N ASN A 197 -5.04 1.85 -12.81
CA ASN A 197 -4.44 1.55 -14.11
C ASN A 197 -2.98 1.06 -14.01
N TYR A 198 -2.74 0.06 -13.16
CA TYR A 198 -1.46 -0.62 -13.10
C TYR A 198 -1.46 -1.85 -14.01
N GLY A 199 -0.47 -1.94 -14.88
CA GLY A 199 -0.45 -2.86 -16.02
C GLY A 199 0.61 -3.94 -15.96
N ILE A 200 0.87 -4.53 -17.14
CA ILE A 200 1.76 -5.69 -17.29
C ILE A 200 3.21 -5.38 -16.88
N ASN A 201 3.68 -4.20 -17.25
CA ASN A 201 5.05 -3.76 -16.98
C ASN A 201 5.26 -3.53 -15.49
N ASP A 202 4.28 -2.91 -14.81
CA ASP A 202 4.36 -2.64 -13.38
C ASP A 202 4.48 -3.93 -12.58
N TYR A 203 3.63 -4.93 -12.89
CA TYR A 203 3.69 -6.19 -12.17
C TYR A 203 4.97 -6.98 -12.46
N ASN A 204 5.49 -6.95 -13.70
CA ASN A 204 6.73 -7.65 -14.05
C ASN A 204 7.91 -7.11 -13.23
N VAL A 205 8.01 -5.78 -13.09
CA VAL A 205 9.06 -5.15 -12.29
C VAL A 205 9.00 -5.60 -10.83
N GLY A 206 7.81 -5.73 -10.25
CA GLY A 206 7.71 -6.25 -8.89
C GLY A 206 8.01 -7.75 -8.79
N VAL A 207 7.62 -8.56 -9.76
CA VAL A 207 8.02 -9.99 -9.79
C VAL A 207 9.53 -10.11 -9.88
N ASP A 208 10.17 -9.32 -10.73
CA ASP A 208 11.64 -9.29 -10.88
C ASP A 208 12.32 -8.83 -9.59
N TRP A 209 11.76 -7.84 -8.89
CA TRP A 209 12.24 -7.40 -7.58
C TRP A 209 12.24 -8.53 -6.55
N ILE A 210 11.10 -9.24 -6.42
CA ILE A 210 10.99 -10.37 -5.48
C ILE A 210 11.96 -11.50 -5.83
N ASN A 211 12.17 -11.79 -7.13
CA ASN A 211 13.08 -12.87 -7.54
C ASN A 211 14.57 -12.56 -7.33
N THR A 212 14.91 -11.29 -7.14
CA THR A 212 16.30 -10.82 -7.05
C THR A 212 16.71 -10.40 -5.63
N HIS A 213 15.79 -10.49 -4.66
CA HIS A 213 15.98 -10.11 -3.25
C HIS A 213 15.44 -11.17 -2.29
#